data_AF-A0A924Z4G4-F1
#
_entry.id   AF-A0A924Z4G4-F1
#
_cell.length_a   1.000
_cell.length_b   1.000
_cell.length_c   1.000
_cell.angle_alpha   90.00
_cell.angle_beta   90.00
_cell.angle_gamma   90.00
#
_symmetry.space_group_name_H-M   'P 1'
#
loop_
_entity.id
_entity.type
_entity.pdbx_description
1 polymer ?
#
loop_
_entity_poly.entity_id
_entity_poly.type
_entity_poly.pdbx_seq_one_letter_code
_entity_poly.pdbx_strand_id
1 'polypeptide(L)' 'MLSIQDLRVSFRLGERGAKTLVPAVKGISFDIAENTTLALVGESGSGKSV' A
#
# COMPACT_ATOMS: atom_id res chain seq x y z
N MET A 1 -14.76 -13.64 -1.88
CA MET A 1 -13.30 -13.69 -1.63
C MET A 1 -12.70 -12.41 -2.19
N LEU A 2 -11.71 -11.80 -1.53
CA LEU A 2 -10.98 -10.64 -2.05
C LEU A 2 -9.53 -11.05 -2.33
N SER A 3 -9.01 -10.72 -3.51
CA SER A 3 -7.62 -11.02 -3.91
C SER A 3 -6.93 -9.74 -4.35
N ILE A 4 -5.75 -9.48 -3.79
CA ILE A 4 -4.86 -8.40 -4.18
C ILE A 4 -3.61 -9.01 -4.81
N GLN A 5 -3.19 -8.46 -5.96
CA GLN A 5 -2.03 -8.93 -6.71
C GLN A 5 -1.11 -7.76 -7.07
N ASP A 6 0.16 -7.85 -6.67
CA ASP A 6 1.24 -6.87 -6.90
C ASP A 6 0.82 -5.41 -6.70
N LEU A 7 0.10 -5.14 -5.60
CA LEU A 7 -0.33 -3.78 -5.29
C LEU A 7 0.90 -2.90 -5.02
N ARG A 8 1.03 -1.84 -5.82
CA ARG A 8 2.08 -0.82 -5.72
C ARG A 8 1.45 0.55 -5.64
N VAL A 9 1.86 1.32 -4.65
CA VAL A 9 1.37 2.68 -4.42
C VAL A 9 2.58 3.58 -4.22
N SER A 10 2.64 4.68 -4.97
CA SER A 10 3.72 5.67 -4.89
C SER A 10 3.16 7.08 -4.86
N PHE A 11 3.70 7.91 -3.98
CA PHE A 11 3.35 9.32 -3.89
C PHE A 11 4.38 10.18 -4.61
N ARG A 12 3.91 11.22 -5.30
CA ARG A 12 4.78 12.24 -5.88
C ARG A 12 5.04 13.30 -4.81
N LEU A 13 6.29 13.46 -4.42
CA LEU A 13 6.75 14.49 -3.48
C LEU A 13 7.72 15.46 -4.18
N GLY A 14 7.70 16.72 -3.75
CA GLY A 14 8.59 17.79 -4.23
C GLY A 14 7.86 18.94 -4.95
N GLU A 15 8.56 20.07 -5.06
CA GLU A 15 8.06 21.28 -5.74
C GLU A 15 8.25 21.21 -7.27
N ARG A 16 7.72 22.21 -7.99
CA ARG A 16 7.70 22.27 -9.47
C ARG A 16 9.14 22.20 -10.04
N GLY A 17 9.59 20.99 -10.36
CA GLY A 17 10.87 20.73 -11.05
C GLY A 17 11.61 19.49 -10.54
N ALA A 18 11.45 19.12 -9.27
CA ALA A 18 12.09 17.95 -8.66
C ALA A 18 11.01 17.03 -8.08
N LYS A 19 10.39 16.20 -8.94
CA LYS A 19 9.39 15.22 -8.50
C LYS A 19 10.06 13.89 -8.18
N THR A 20 10.10 13.53 -6.91
CA THR A 20 10.52 12.19 -6.47
C THR A 20 9.29 11.31 -6.26
N LEU A 21 9.32 10.10 -6.81
CA LEU A 21 8.34 9.07 -6.48
C LEU A 21 8.81 8.34 -5.22
N VAL A 22 8.02 8.42 -4.16
CA VAL A 22 8.27 7.68 -2.93
C VAL A 22 7.29 6.50 -2.85
N PRO A 23 7.77 5.26 -2.85
CA PRO A 23 6.92 4.09 -2.76
C PRO A 23 6.39 3.93 -1.33
N ALA A 24 5.06 3.86 -1.18
CA ALA A 24 4.37 3.56 0.07
C ALA A 24 3.99 2.09 0.21
N VAL A 25 3.63 1.44 -0.91
CA VAL A 25 3.37 -0.01 -0.98
C VAL A 25 4.24 -0.62 -2.07
N LYS A 26 5.03 -1.64 -1.73
CA LYS A 26 6.13 -2.17 -2.57
C LYS A 26 5.80 -3.54 -3.18
N GLY A 27 4.62 -3.68 -3.80
CA GLY A 27 4.24 -4.92 -4.48
C GLY A 27 3.81 -5.99 -3.49
N ILE A 28 2.60 -5.85 -2.95
CA ILE A 28 2.02 -6.83 -2.02
C ILE A 28 0.93 -7.64 -2.73
N SER A 29 0.90 -8.95 -2.45
CA SER A 29 -0.16 -9.85 -2.89
C SER A 29 -0.69 -10.64 -1.70
N PHE A 30 -2.01 -10.70 -1.54
CA PHE A 30 -2.66 -11.50 -0.51
C PHE A 30 -4.14 -11.72 -0.83
N ASP A 31 -4.71 -12.75 -0.22
CA ASP A 31 -6.12 -13.10 -0.33
C ASP A 31 -6.81 -12.98 1.03
N ILE A 32 -8.06 -12.51 1.00
CA ILE A 32 -8.98 -12.52 2.14
C ILE A 32 -10.13 -13.47 1.77
N ALA A 33 -10.20 -14.58 2.50
CA ALA A 33 -11.26 -15.56 2.37
C ALA A 33 -12.61 -14.97 2.81
N GLU A 34 -13.70 -15.55 2.31
CA GLU A 34 -15.04 -15.13 2.70
C GLU A 34 -15.30 -15.37 4.18
N ASN A 35 -16.09 -14.49 4.79
CA ASN A 35 -16.47 -14.56 6.20
C ASN A 35 -15.26 -14.54 7.15
N THR A 36 -14.15 -13.90 6.77
CA THR A 36 -12.98 -13.68 7.62
C THR A 36 -12.80 -12.21 7.97
N THR A 37 -12.25 -11.96 9.16
CA THR A 37 -11.83 -10.63 9.60
C THR A 37 -10.31 -10.56 9.52
N LEU A 38 -9.79 -9.59 8.77
CA LEU A 38 -8.35 -9.31 8.68
C LEU A 38 -8.02 -8.01 9.44
N ALA A 39 -6.94 -8.04 10.23
CA ALA A 39 -6.39 -6.85 10.87
C ALA A 39 -5.06 -6.48 10.21
N LEU A 40 -4.92 -5.22 9.79
CA LEU A 40 -3.70 -4.68 9.23
C LEU A 40 -2.99 -3.82 10.30
N VAL A 41 -1.79 -4.24 10.71
CA VAL A 41 -1.03 -3.63 11.82
C VAL A 41 0.39 -3.22 11.37
N GLY A 42 0.97 -2.24 12.06
CA GLY A 42 2.32 -1.74 11.76
C GLY A 42 2.53 -0.29 12.22
N GLU A 43 3.79 0.16 12.20
CA GLU A 43 4.19 1.50 12.64
C GLU A 43 3.56 2.63 11.82
N SER A 44 3.46 3.83 12.39
CA SER A 44 2.96 5.01 11.67
C SER A 44 3.76 5.25 10.38
N GLY A 45 3.08 5.54 9.27
CA GLY A 45 3.73 5.76 7.97
C GLY A 45 4.07 4.49 7.15
N SER A 46 3.80 3.28 7.65
CA SER A 46 4.13 2.03 6.96
C SER A 46 3.27 1.67 5.74
N GLY A 47 2.36 2.56 5.32
CA GLY A 47 1.50 2.32 4.15
C GLY A 47 0.20 1.55 4.40
N LYS A 48 -0.29 1.46 5.65
CA LYS A 48 -1.52 0.71 5.99
C LYS A 48 -2.83 1.35 5.54
N SER A 49 -2.85 2.67 5.41
CA SER A 49 -4.07 3.44 5.16
C SER A 49 -4.27 3.82 3.69
N VAL A 50 -3.38 3.36 2.79
CA VAL A 50 -3.28 3.81 1.40
C VAL A 50 -3.60 2.70 0.42
#